data_AF-A0A0S8DIZ3-F1
#
_entry.id   AF-A0A0S8DIZ3-F1
#
_cell.length_a   1.000
_cell.length_b   1.000
_cell.length_c   1.000
_cell.angle_alpha   90.00
_cell.angle_beta   90.00
_cell.angle_gamma   90.00
#
_symmetry.space_group_name_H-M   'P 1'
#
loop_
_entity.id
_entity.type
_entity.pdbx_description
1 polymer ?
#
loop_
_entity_poly.entity_id
_entity_poly.type
_entity_poly.pdbx_seq_one_letter_code
_entity_poly.pdbx_strand_id
1 'polypeptide(L)'
;MKEFAQRQGLHCRAVTTDIETLRGLSGCEAILHMPKKNHFVTLGDVDSEYVWSIDLAHARFCYRTDIGRFGADWSEGTALLISDSPITDKLNDIDDSGLNAITGGAGFACTNLLQEYD
;
A
#
# COMPACT_ATOMS: atom_id res chain seq x y z
N MET A 1 8.91 -7.59 -0.80
CA MET A 1 8.39 -6.62 0.19
C MET A 1 7.83 -7.31 1.44
N LYS A 2 6.83 -8.20 1.30
CA LYS A 2 6.28 -9.03 2.40
C LYS A 2 7.36 -9.70 3.27
N GLU A 3 8.25 -10.49 2.68
CA GLU A 3 9.34 -11.15 3.43
C GLU A 3 10.26 -10.17 4.17
N PHE A 4 10.53 -9.00 3.58
CA PHE A 4 11.39 -8.00 4.21
C PHE A 4 10.73 -7.46 5.49
N ALA A 5 9.44 -7.11 5.42
CA ALA A 5 8.68 -6.66 6.60
C ALA A 5 8.65 -7.74 7.70
N GLN A 6 8.44 -9.01 7.34
CA GLN A 6 8.47 -10.12 8.30
C GLN A 6 9.83 -10.27 8.98
N ARG A 7 10.93 -10.11 8.24
CA ARG A 7 12.29 -10.15 8.81
C ARG A 7 12.57 -8.98 9.76
N GLN A 8 11.83 -7.88 9.66
CA GLN A 8 11.88 -6.78 10.63
C GLN A 8 10.99 -7.03 11.87
N GLY A 9 10.35 -8.19 11.97
CA GLY A 9 9.47 -8.54 13.10
C GLY A 9 8.04 -8.03 12.95
N LEU A 10 7.66 -7.49 11.80
CA LEU A 10 6.31 -7.00 11.54
C LEU A 10 5.38 -8.12 11.09
N HIS A 11 4.11 -8.00 11.44
CA HIS A 11 3.05 -8.82 10.89
C HIS A 11 2.64 -8.25 9.54
N CYS A 12 2.49 -9.11 8.52
CA CYS A 12 2.04 -8.65 7.23
C CYS A 12 1.22 -9.68 6.46
N ARG A 13 0.28 -9.19 5.65
CA ARG A 13 -0.60 -9.99 4.80
C ARG A 13 -0.74 -9.31 3.44
N ALA A 14 -0.47 -10.05 2.37
CA ALA A 14 -0.76 -9.58 1.03
C ALA A 14 -2.15 -10.07 0.66
N VAL A 15 -3.05 -9.15 0.33
CA VAL A 15 -4.48 -9.42 0.22
C VAL A 15 -5.06 -8.79 -1.04
N THR A 16 -6.19 -9.34 -1.49
CA THR A 16 -7.11 -8.66 -2.41
C THR A 16 -8.27 -8.08 -1.60
N THR A 17 -8.51 -6.78 -1.75
CA THR A 17 -9.51 -6.04 -0.98
C THR A 17 -10.08 -4.87 -1.80
N ASP A 18 -10.98 -4.07 -1.21
CA ASP A 18 -11.61 -2.90 -1.84
C ASP A 18 -11.45 -1.65 -0.97
N ILE A 19 -11.79 -0.48 -1.54
CA ILE A 19 -11.62 0.82 -0.88
C ILE A 19 -12.48 0.94 0.38
N GLU A 20 -13.67 0.36 0.38
CA GLU A 20 -14.57 0.41 1.54
C GLU A 20 -14.02 -0.42 2.70
N THR A 21 -13.42 -1.56 2.40
CA THR A 21 -12.71 -2.38 3.38
C THR A 21 -11.47 -1.65 3.90
N LEU A 22 -10.65 -1.05 3.02
CA LEU A 22 -9.49 -0.27 3.43
C LEU A 22 -9.87 0.91 4.33
N ARG A 23 -10.98 1.60 4.05
CA ARG A 23 -11.50 2.69 4.90
C ARG A 23 -11.84 2.21 6.32
N GLY A 24 -12.29 0.97 6.46
CA GLY A 24 -12.66 0.37 7.74
C GLY A 24 -11.50 -0.32 8.48
N LEU A 25 -10.33 -0.49 7.85
CA LEU A 25 -9.19 -1.13 8.47
C LEU A 25 -8.59 -0.23 9.56
N SER A 26 -8.21 -0.86 10.67
CA SER A 26 -7.53 -0.20 11.77
C SER A 26 -6.41 -1.09 12.29
N GLY A 27 -5.40 -0.48 12.91
CA GLY A 27 -4.26 -1.22 13.47
C GLY A 27 -3.32 -1.82 12.43
N CYS A 28 -3.42 -1.43 11.16
CA CYS A 28 -2.43 -1.75 10.14
C CYS A 28 -2.30 -0.61 9.11
N GLU A 29 -1.13 -0.55 8.49
CA GLU A 29 -0.81 0.31 7.36
C GLU A 29 -0.90 -0.49 6.05
N ALA A 30 -1.21 0.17 4.94
CA ALA A 30 -1.37 -0.49 3.65
C ALA A 30 -0.43 0.09 2.57
N ILE A 31 0.25 -0.81 1.85
CA ILE A 31 0.97 -0.49 0.61
C ILE A 31 0.18 -1.06 -0.56
N LEU A 32 -0.17 -0.23 -1.52
CA LEU A 32 -1.07 -0.55 -2.62
C LEU A 32 -0.27 -0.78 -3.90
N HIS A 33 -0.53 -1.88 -4.60
CA HIS A 33 0.04 -2.16 -5.91
C HIS A 33 -0.84 -1.55 -7.01
N MET A 34 -0.26 -0.67 -7.82
CA MET A 34 -0.89 0.02 -8.95
C MET A 34 -0.51 -0.66 -10.26
N PRO A 35 -1.27 -1.68 -10.72
CA PRO A 35 -0.83 -2.59 -11.79
C PRO A 35 -0.59 -1.88 -13.12
N LYS A 36 -1.47 -0.94 -13.49
CA LYS A 36 -1.34 -0.17 -14.75
C LYS A 36 -0.07 0.68 -14.83
N LYS A 37 0.49 1.03 -13.67
CA LYS A 37 1.70 1.86 -13.55
C LYS A 37 2.92 1.04 -13.15
N ASN A 38 2.74 -0.25 -12.83
CA ASN A 38 3.75 -1.09 -12.18
C ASN A 38 4.40 -0.37 -11.00
N HIS A 39 3.56 0.21 -10.12
CA HIS A 39 3.99 1.16 -9.10
C HIS A 39 3.40 0.83 -7.73
N PHE A 40 4.02 1.31 -6.66
CA PHE A 40 3.55 1.11 -5.29
C PHE A 40 3.40 2.45 -4.58
N VAL A 41 2.30 2.59 -3.83
CA VAL A 41 2.04 3.78 -3.02
C VAL A 41 1.57 3.35 -1.63
N THR A 42 1.87 4.13 -0.61
CA THR A 42 1.34 3.92 0.74
C THR A 42 -0.02 4.60 0.84
N LEU A 43 -1.00 3.91 1.41
CA LEU A 43 -2.28 4.51 1.78
C LEU A 43 -2.07 5.42 2.98
N GLY A 44 -2.51 6.67 2.87
CA GLY A 44 -2.55 7.59 4.01
C GLY A 44 -3.90 7.54 4.72
N ASP A 45 -4.98 7.78 3.97
CA ASP A 45 -6.36 7.81 4.50
C ASP A 45 -7.38 7.66 3.36
N VAL A 46 -8.63 7.35 3.71
CA VAL A 46 -9.77 7.31 2.77
C VAL A 46 -10.94 8.09 3.39
N ASP A 47 -11.23 9.28 2.85
CA ASP A 47 -12.42 10.03 3.22
C ASP A 47 -13.60 9.71 2.27
N SER A 48 -14.69 10.49 2.32
CA SER A 48 -15.89 10.24 1.51
C SER A 48 -15.70 10.50 0.01
N GLU A 49 -14.72 11.31 -0.37
CA GLU A 49 -14.49 11.77 -1.75
C GLU A 49 -13.13 11.32 -2.30
N TYR A 50 -12.14 11.16 -1.43
CA TYR A 50 -10.74 11.02 -1.81
C TYR A 50 -10.03 9.87 -1.12
N VAL A 51 -9.08 9.30 -1.87
CA VAL A 51 -8.00 8.47 -1.34
C VAL A 51 -6.74 9.31 -1.23
N TRP A 52 -6.19 9.38 -0.03
CA TRP A 52 -4.92 10.02 0.28
C TRP A 52 -3.79 9.01 0.15
N SER A 53 -2.75 9.36 -0.58
CA SER A 53 -1.61 8.46 -0.82
C SER A 53 -0.28 9.18 -0.62
N ILE A 54 0.73 8.39 -0.29
CA ILE A 54 2.12 8.79 -0.22
C ILE A 54 2.88 7.99 -1.27
N ASP A 55 3.54 8.69 -2.19
CA ASP A 55 4.34 8.11 -3.25
C ASP A 55 5.80 8.44 -3.01
N LEU A 56 6.51 7.49 -2.40
CA LEU A 56 7.91 7.63 -2.04
C LEU A 56 8.84 7.64 -3.26
N ALA A 57 8.46 6.99 -4.37
CA ALA A 57 9.31 6.96 -5.57
C ALA A 57 9.33 8.31 -6.30
N HIS A 58 8.23 9.07 -6.20
CA HIS A 58 8.10 10.38 -6.83
C HIS A 58 8.14 11.56 -5.84
N ALA A 59 8.52 11.32 -4.58
CA ALA A 59 8.57 12.34 -3.52
C ALA A 59 7.25 13.12 -3.35
N ARG A 60 6.09 12.46 -3.49
CA ARG A 60 4.78 13.09 -3.32
C ARG A 60 4.16 12.64 -2.00
N PHE A 61 4.14 13.55 -1.05
CA PHE A 61 3.51 13.35 0.25
C PHE A 61 2.07 13.83 0.23
N CYS A 62 1.17 13.03 0.79
CA CYS A 62 -0.23 13.38 1.04
C CYS A 62 -0.95 13.98 -0.17
N TYR A 63 -0.92 13.28 -1.32
CA TYR A 63 -1.72 13.68 -2.47
C TYR A 63 -3.03 12.91 -2.50
N ARG A 64 -4.09 13.61 -2.91
CA ARG A 64 -5.45 13.05 -2.97
C ARG A 64 -5.85 12.71 -4.40
N THR A 65 -6.60 11.63 -4.55
CA THR A 65 -7.23 11.21 -5.82
C THR A 65 -8.69 10.92 -5.56
N ASP A 66 -9.58 11.39 -6.44
CA ASP A 66 -11.01 11.02 -6.42
C ASP A 66 -11.17 9.49 -6.36
N ILE A 67 -12.08 8.99 -5.51
CA ILE A 67 -12.27 7.55 -5.28
C ILE A 67 -12.58 6.79 -6.57
N GLY A 68 -13.44 7.32 -7.45
CA GLY A 68 -13.80 6.67 -8.70
C GLY A 68 -12.60 6.54 -9.63
N ARG A 69 -11.81 7.61 -9.75
CA ARG A 69 -10.55 7.60 -10.49
C ARG A 69 -9.51 6.67 -9.86
N PHE A 70 -9.40 6.66 -8.54
CA PHE A 70 -8.45 5.83 -7.83
C PHE A 70 -8.76 4.35 -8.03
N GLY A 71 -10.02 3.94 -7.88
CA GLY A 71 -10.44 2.55 -8.11
C GLY A 71 -10.16 2.07 -9.53
N ALA A 72 -10.21 2.97 -10.53
CA ALA A 72 -9.82 2.62 -11.90
C ALA A 72 -8.31 2.38 -12.07
N ASP A 73 -7.46 3.08 -11.30
CA ASP A 73 -6.00 2.89 -11.30
C ASP A 73 -5.59 1.67 -10.43
N TRP A 74 -6.29 1.45 -9.33
CA TRP A 74 -6.10 0.35 -8.37
C TRP A 74 -7.10 -0.79 -8.61
N SER A 75 -7.23 -1.22 -9.88
CA SER A 75 -8.32 -2.10 -10.33
C SER A 75 -8.26 -3.54 -9.79
N GLU A 76 -7.11 -3.98 -9.30
CA GLU A 76 -6.92 -5.35 -8.80
C GLU A 76 -7.19 -5.48 -7.29
N GLY A 77 -7.29 -4.36 -6.56
CA GLY A 77 -7.52 -4.42 -5.11
C GLY A 77 -6.31 -4.97 -4.32
N THR A 78 -5.13 -5.06 -4.94
CA THR A 78 -3.95 -5.66 -4.33
C THR A 78 -3.32 -4.72 -3.30
N ALA A 79 -3.27 -5.18 -2.04
CA ALA A 79 -2.65 -4.46 -0.93
C ALA A 79 -1.72 -5.37 -0.11
N LEU A 80 -0.62 -4.81 0.38
CA LEU A 80 0.20 -5.39 1.44
C LEU A 80 -0.13 -4.65 2.74
N LEU A 81 -0.77 -5.35 3.67
CA LEU A 81 -1.02 -4.88 5.02
C LEU A 81 0.20 -5.14 5.89
N ILE A 82 0.56 -4.18 6.74
CA ILE A 82 1.71 -4.22 7.64
C ILE A 82 1.27 -3.71 9.01
N SER A 83 1.64 -4.40 10.08
CA SER A 83 1.32 -4.02 11.46
C SER A 83 2.42 -4.45 12.43
N ASP A 84 2.52 -3.75 13.56
CA ASP A 84 3.31 -4.17 14.72
C ASP A 84 2.58 -5.22 15.58
N SER A 85 1.32 -5.53 15.23
CA SER A 85 0.43 -6.44 15.93
C SER A 85 -0.19 -7.48 14.96
N PRO A 86 -0.68 -8.63 15.44
CA PRO A 86 -1.31 -9.62 14.56
C PRO A 86 -2.53 -9.07 13.81
N ILE A 87 -2.55 -9.23 12.48
CA ILE A 87 -3.66 -8.82 11.62
C ILE A 87 -4.72 -9.93 11.57
N THR A 88 -5.85 -9.71 12.24
CA THR A 88 -6.89 -10.74 12.44
C THR A 88 -8.09 -10.63 11.49
N ASP A 89 -8.15 -9.59 10.67
CA ASP A 89 -9.26 -9.33 9.75
C ASP A 89 -9.48 -10.48 8.76
N LYS A 90 -10.74 -10.74 8.39
CA LYS A 90 -11.07 -11.79 7.42
C LYS A 90 -10.93 -11.28 6.00
N LEU A 91 -9.68 -11.19 5.54
CA LEU A 91 -9.32 -10.80 4.18
C LEU A 91 -8.85 -11.99 3.36
N ASN A 92 -9.02 -11.91 2.05
CA ASN A 92 -8.54 -12.91 1.11
C ASN A 92 -7.04 -12.71 0.89
N ASP A 93 -6.24 -13.60 1.45
CA ASP A 93 -4.80 -13.60 1.18
C ASP A 93 -4.53 -13.97 -0.28
N ILE A 94 -3.54 -13.29 -0.87
CA ILE A 94 -2.99 -13.65 -2.17
C ILE A 94 -2.02 -14.81 -1.95
N ASP A 95 -2.21 -15.89 -2.70
CA ASP A 95 -1.31 -17.04 -2.69
C ASP A 95 0.13 -16.64 -3.03
N ASP A 96 1.11 -17.30 -2.41
CA ASP A 96 2.52 -16.95 -2.60
C ASP A 96 2.99 -17.08 -4.07
N SER A 97 2.34 -17.93 -4.87
CA SER A 97 2.59 -18.02 -6.32
C SER A 97 2.20 -16.74 -7.07
N GLY A 98 1.11 -16.07 -6.65
CA GLY A 98 0.68 -14.79 -7.19
C GLY A 98 1.59 -13.63 -6.78
N LEU A 99 2.20 -13.71 -5.58
CA LEU A 99 3.13 -12.69 -5.10
C LEU A 99 4.43 -12.60 -5.91
N ASN A 100 4.86 -13.69 -6.55
CA ASN A 100 6.04 -13.69 -7.41
C ASN A 100 5.89 -12.77 -8.63
N ALA A 101 4.66 -12.49 -9.04
CA ALA A 101 4.37 -11.54 -10.11
C ALA A 101 4.33 -10.07 -9.62
N ILE A 102 4.18 -9.86 -8.31
CA ILE A 102 4.09 -8.53 -7.68
C ILE A 102 5.44 -8.21 -7.04
N THR A 103 6.41 -7.88 -7.88
CA THR A 103 7.77 -7.52 -7.44
C THR A 103 7.94 -6.00 -7.50
N GLY A 104 8.33 -5.41 -6.36
CA GLY A 104 8.77 -4.01 -6.32
C GLY A 104 10.06 -3.85 -7.11
N GLY A 105 10.16 -2.80 -7.92
CA GLY A 105 11.36 -2.51 -8.70
C GLY A 105 12.60 -2.41 -7.79
N ALA A 106 13.60 -3.25 -8.05
CA ALA A 106 14.92 -3.09 -7.44
C ALA A 106 15.56 -1.80 -7.98
N GLY A 107 16.06 -0.92 -7.10
CA GLY A 107 16.85 0.26 -7.51
C GLY A 107 16.42 1.63 -6.98
N PHE A 108 15.37 1.74 -6.16
CA PHE A 108 14.99 3.02 -5.56
C PHE A 108 15.73 3.24 -4.23
N ALA A 109 16.53 4.30 -4.15
CA ALA A 109 17.21 4.73 -2.94
C ALA A 109 16.33 5.75 -2.19
N CYS A 110 15.77 5.36 -1.05
CA CYS A 110 15.03 6.24 -0.14
C CYS A 110 15.97 7.13 0.70
N THR A 111 16.92 7.83 0.07
CA THR A 111 17.96 8.60 0.79
C THR A 111 17.95 10.10 0.50
N ASN A 112 16.95 10.62 -0.21
CA ASN A 112 16.85 12.06 -0.45
C ASN A 112 16.15 12.74 0.75
N LEU A 113 16.75 13.81 1.26
CA LEU A 113 16.13 14.68 2.26
C LEU A 113 14.93 15.38 1.62
N LEU A 114 13.73 15.08 2.11
CA LEU A 114 12.47 15.53 1.51
C LEU A 114 12.02 16.90 2.00
N GLN A 115 12.48 17.33 3.18
CA GLN A 115 12.23 18.64 3.75
C GLN A 115 13.33 18.98 4.77
N GLU A 116 13.95 20.15 4.66
CA GLU A 116 14.74 20.75 5.74
C GLU A 116 13.78 21.44 6.72
N TYR A 117 14.05 21.33 8.02
CA TYR A 117 13.35 22.12 9.02
C TYR A 117 13.89 23.57 8.96
N ASP A 118 12.99 24.55 8.86
CA ASP A 118 13.29 25.95 9.18
C ASP A 118 13.29 26.18 10.70
#